data_AF-A0A2E3PR84-F1
#
_entry.id   AF-A0A2E3PR84-F1
#
_cell.length_a   1.000
_cell.length_b   1.000
_cell.length_c   1.000
_cell.angle_alpha   90.00
_cell.angle_beta   90.00
_cell.angle_gamma   90.00
#
_symmetry.space_group_name_H-M   'P 1'
#
loop_
_entity.id
_entity.type
_entity.pdbx_description
1 polymer ?
#
loop_
_entity_poly.entity_id
_entity_poly.type
_entity_poly.pdbx_seq_one_letter_code
_entity_poly.pdbx_strand_id
1 'polypeptide(L)'
;MISGRLTMRATVERNQAIATDGWGNPVAPDFQPLGVVRCFIWSTASREIVDGDKTAMIEDIRGLFALGTDITEADEITAVTDARGVVLIPGRLRVEGPIQHKHTHVEAALKRIA
;
A
#
# COMPACT_ATOMS: atom_id res chain seq x y z
N MET A 1 -8.97 19.88 8.09
CA MET A 1 -7.54 19.61 7.82
C MET A 1 -7.26 18.15 8.12
N ILE A 2 -6.79 17.36 7.15
CA ILE A 2 -6.57 15.90 7.33
C ILE A 2 -5.36 15.57 8.21
N SER A 3 -4.41 16.51 8.35
CA SER A 3 -3.10 16.26 8.97
C SER A 3 -3.20 15.70 10.40
N GLY A 4 -4.24 16.09 11.15
CA GLY A 4 -4.53 15.54 12.48
C GLY A 4 -5.05 14.09 12.49
N ARG A 5 -5.47 13.56 11.33
CA ARG A 5 -5.91 12.16 11.15
C ARG A 5 -4.80 11.23 10.65
N LEU A 6 -3.69 11.76 10.13
CA LEU A 6 -2.54 10.96 9.67
C LEU A 6 -1.66 10.53 10.86
N THR A 7 -2.18 9.59 11.64
CA THR A 7 -1.59 9.12 12.91
C THR A 7 -0.55 8.01 12.73
N MET A 8 -0.51 7.36 11.57
CA MET A 8 0.34 6.21 11.27
C MET A 8 1.54 6.59 10.40
N ARG A 9 2.46 5.66 10.23
CA ARG A 9 3.65 5.73 9.37
C ARG A 9 3.69 4.52 8.46
N ALA A 10 3.79 4.74 7.16
CA ALA A 10 3.92 3.69 6.16
C ALA A 10 5.33 3.73 5.57
N THR A 11 6.05 2.62 5.62
CA THR A 11 7.31 2.43 4.89
C THR A 11 6.97 2.02 3.46
N VAL A 12 7.37 2.83 2.49
CA VAL A 12 7.03 2.67 1.07
C VAL A 12 8.25 2.26 0.26
N GLU A 13 8.08 1.29 -0.62
CA GLU A 13 9.04 0.80 -1.60
C GLU A 13 8.44 0.88 -3.01
N ARG A 14 9.28 1.12 -4.01
CA ARG A 14 8.89 1.18 -5.42
C ARG A 14 9.76 0.24 -6.24
N ASN A 15 9.15 -0.53 -7.13
CA ASN A 15 9.89 -1.35 -8.08
C ASN A 15 10.59 -0.47 -9.13
N GLN A 16 11.91 -0.58 -9.24
CA GLN A 16 12.73 0.15 -10.23
C GLN A 16 13.19 -0.73 -11.40
N ALA A 17 12.86 -2.03 -11.39
CA ALA A 17 13.18 -2.94 -12.48
C ALA A 17 12.34 -2.61 -13.72
N ILE A 18 12.94 -1.89 -14.67
CA ILE A 18 12.32 -1.48 -15.94
C ILE A 18 12.93 -2.18 -17.16
N ALA A 19 13.92 -3.06 -16.97
CA ALA A 19 14.63 -3.72 -18.05
C ALA A 19 14.02 -5.09 -18.40
N THR A 20 14.31 -5.54 -19.61
CA THR A 20 14.12 -6.92 -20.04
C THR A 20 15.47 -7.64 -20.11
N ASP A 21 15.49 -8.94 -19.84
CA ASP A 21 16.67 -9.78 -20.03
C ASP A 21 17.01 -9.94 -21.53
N GLY A 22 18.10 -10.65 -21.83
CA GLY A 22 18.54 -10.91 -23.20
C GLY A 22 17.58 -11.77 -24.04
N TRP A 23 16.54 -12.33 -23.43
CA TRP A 23 15.47 -13.09 -24.08
C TRP A 23 14.13 -12.32 -24.13
N GLY A 24 14.13 -11.05 -23.71
CA GLY A 24 12.94 -10.20 -23.69
C GLY A 24 11.99 -10.45 -22.52
N ASN A 25 12.37 -11.26 -21.52
CA ASN A 25 11.57 -11.43 -20.32
C ASN A 25 11.76 -10.24 -19.38
N PRO A 26 10.74 -9.85 -18.61
CA PRO A 26 10.91 -8.87 -17.54
C PRO A 26 12.01 -9.32 -16.56
N VAL A 27 12.93 -8.42 -16.21
CA VAL A 27 13.88 -8.70 -15.14
C VAL A 27 13.15 -8.81 -13.79
N ALA A 28 13.77 -9.50 -12.84
CA ALA A 28 13.23 -9.64 -11.50
C ALA A 28 12.95 -8.26 -10.88
N PRO A 29 11.81 -8.07 -10.17
CA PRO A 29 11.51 -6.82 -9.49
C PRO A 29 12.62 -6.41 -8.52
N ASP A 30 12.95 -5.12 -8.52
CA ASP A 30 13.92 -4.51 -7.62
C ASP A 30 13.22 -3.41 -6.82
N PHE A 31 12.75 -3.77 -5.62
CA PHE A 31 12.03 -2.86 -4.73
C PHE A 31 13.02 -2.05 -3.91
N GLN A 32 13.03 -0.74 -4.17
CA GLN A 32 13.89 0.21 -3.46
C GLN A 32 13.07 1.07 -2.49
N PRO A 33 13.59 1.36 -1.28
CA PRO A 33 12.88 2.18 -0.29
C PRO A 33 12.74 3.62 -0.79
N LEU A 34 11.49 4.10 -0.87
CA LEU A 34 11.16 5.49 -1.18
C LEU A 34 11.19 6.36 0.09
N GLY A 35 10.76 5.79 1.22
CA GLY A 35 10.81 6.45 2.52
C GLY A 35 9.63 6.10 3.43
N VAL A 36 9.54 6.83 4.54
CA VAL A 36 8.45 6.67 5.52
C VAL A 36 7.51 7.87 5.43
N VAL A 37 6.24 7.60 5.09
CA VAL A 37 5.23 8.64 4.88
C VAL A 37 4.17 8.62 5.97
N ARG A 38 3.60 9.79 6.26
CA ARG A 38 2.49 9.91 7.20
C ARG A 38 1.21 9.42 6.54
N CYS A 39 0.52 8.49 7.19
CA CYS A 39 -0.68 7.89 6.64
C CYS A 39 -1.75 7.63 7.72
N PHE A 40 -2.90 7.18 7.27
CA PHE A 40 -3.89 6.51 8.08
C PHE A 40 -4.49 5.39 7.25
N ILE A 41 -4.31 4.15 7.68
CA ILE A 41 -4.75 2.97 6.93
C ILE A 41 -5.79 2.22 7.76
N TRP A 42 -6.86 1.78 7.11
CA TRP A 42 -7.95 1.05 7.74
C TRP A 42 -8.53 0.02 6.79
N SER A 43 -9.16 -1.01 7.35
CA SER A 43 -9.99 -1.96 6.62
C SER A 43 -11.44 -1.53 6.72
N THR A 44 -12.15 -1.46 5.59
CA THR A 44 -13.56 -1.09 5.54
C THR A 44 -14.47 -2.31 5.68
N ALA A 45 -14.04 -3.45 5.16
CA ALA A 45 -14.73 -4.72 5.25
C ALA A 45 -13.71 -5.87 5.20
N SER A 46 -13.94 -6.90 6.02
CA SER A 46 -13.29 -8.21 5.86
C SER A 46 -14.40 -9.24 5.69
N ARG A 47 -14.41 -9.92 4.54
CA ARG A 47 -15.38 -10.98 4.25
C ARG A 47 -14.67 -12.23 3.77
N GLU A 48 -15.10 -13.36 4.32
CA GLU A 48 -14.70 -14.68 3.87
C GLU A 48 -15.64 -15.13 2.74
N ILE A 49 -15.07 -15.51 1.61
CA ILE A 49 -15.79 -16.14 0.51
C ILE A 49 -15.33 -17.59 0.43
N VAL A 50 -16.28 -18.50 0.54
CA VAL A 50 -16.07 -19.94 0.35
C VAL A 50 -16.61 -20.30 -1.03
N ASP A 51 -15.72 -20.72 -1.93
CA ASP A 51 -16.05 -21.23 -3.26
C ASP A 51 -15.57 -22.69 -3.38
N GLY A 52 -16.47 -23.63 -3.08
CA GLY A 52 -16.14 -25.06 -2.97
C GLY A 52 -15.11 -25.31 -1.86
N ASP A 53 -13.98 -25.90 -2.21
CA ASP A 53 -12.86 -26.18 -1.29
C ASP A 53 -11.89 -24.98 -1.13
N LYS A 54 -12.19 -23.82 -1.72
CA LYS A 54 -11.34 -22.62 -1.65
C LYS A 54 -11.96 -21.57 -0.74
N THR A 55 -11.24 -21.21 0.32
CA THR A 55 -11.55 -20.06 1.18
C THR A 55 -10.69 -18.86 0.77
N ALA A 56 -11.32 -17.74 0.43
CA ALA A 56 -10.65 -16.48 0.10
C ALA A 56 -11.12 -15.37 1.06
N MET A 57 -10.18 -14.68 1.69
CA MET A 57 -10.47 -13.50 2.49
C MET A 57 -10.30 -12.25 1.62
N ILE A 58 -11.38 -11.48 1.44
CA ILE A 58 -11.33 -10.17 0.80
C ILE A 58 -11.31 -9.12 1.91
N GLU A 59 -10.18 -8.40 2.00
CA GLU A 59 -10.05 -7.22 2.84
C GLU A 59 -10.07 -5.98 1.95
N ASP A 60 -11.06 -5.11 2.15
CA ASP A 60 -11.11 -3.80 1.48
C ASP A 60 -10.29 -2.80 2.30
N ILE A 61 -8.97 -2.77 2.04
CA ILE A 61 -8.05 -1.88 2.73
C ILE A 61 -7.98 -0.54 1.99
N ARG A 62 -8.00 0.55 2.74
CA ARG A 62 -7.89 1.92 2.25
C ARG A 62 -6.82 2.68 3.03
N GLY A 63 -6.10 3.55 2.34
CA GLY A 63 -5.07 4.41 2.91
C GLY A 63 -5.31 5.87 2.59
N LEU A 64 -5.16 6.73 3.59
CA LEU A 64 -5.10 8.17 3.48
C LEU A 64 -3.65 8.62 3.63
N PHE A 65 -3.20 9.48 2.72
CA PHE A 65 -1.86 10.06 2.75
C PHE A 65 -1.93 11.58 2.62
N ALA A 66 -0.88 12.26 3.07
CA ALA A 66 -0.80 13.71 2.95
C ALA A 66 -0.89 14.12 1.47
N LEU A 67 -1.50 15.28 1.20
CA LEU A 67 -1.53 15.83 -0.15
C LEU A 67 -0.09 16.05 -0.66
N GLY A 68 0.18 15.64 -1.90
CA GLY A 68 1.51 15.73 -2.51
C GLY A 68 2.48 14.62 -2.10
N THR A 69 2.04 13.63 -1.30
CA THR A 69 2.82 12.40 -1.11
C THR A 69 3.03 11.73 -2.46
N ASP A 70 4.27 11.41 -2.81
CA ASP A 70 4.60 10.59 -3.98
C ASP A 70 4.21 9.14 -3.69
N ILE A 71 2.95 8.82 -3.95
CA ILE A 71 2.43 7.46 -3.90
C ILE A 71 1.74 7.13 -5.21
N THR A 72 1.96 5.91 -5.70
CA THR A 72 1.59 5.44 -7.03
C THR A 72 1.20 3.96 -6.97
N GLU A 73 0.60 3.45 -8.05
CA GLU A 73 0.20 2.04 -8.17
C GLU A 73 1.37 1.04 -8.22
N ALA A 74 2.59 1.55 -8.46
CA ALA A 74 3.81 0.77 -8.45
C ALA A 74 4.40 0.57 -7.04
N ASP A 75 3.76 1.15 -6.02
CA ASP A 75 4.28 1.16 -4.66
C ASP A 75 3.74 0.01 -3.82
N GLU A 76 4.63 -0.47 -2.96
CA GLU A 76 4.35 -1.44 -1.92
C GLU A 76 4.70 -0.84 -0.54
N ILE A 77 3.80 -1.04 0.40
CA ILE A 77 3.94 -0.64 1.79
C ILE A 77 4.41 -1.87 2.57
N THR A 78 5.62 -1.82 3.10
CA THR A 78 6.23 -2.98 3.78
C THR A 78 5.92 -3.06 5.25
N ALA A 79 5.66 -1.91 5.87
CA ALA A 79 5.27 -1.83 7.27
C ALA A 79 4.35 -0.64 7.50
N VAL A 80 3.34 -0.84 8.34
CA VAL A 80 2.49 0.23 8.87
C VAL A 80 2.65 0.28 10.37
N THR A 81 3.21 1.37 10.89
CA THR A 81 3.51 1.55 12.30
C THR A 81 2.87 2.80 12.87
N ASP A 82 2.83 2.90 14.20
CA ASP A 82 2.59 4.17 14.88
C ASP A 82 3.86 5.04 14.91
N ALA A 83 3.77 6.23 15.52
CA ALA A 83 4.92 7.13 15.66
C ALA A 83 6.03 6.59 16.59
N ARG A 84 5.77 5.52 17.35
CA ARG A 84 6.70 4.86 18.27
C ARG A 84 7.28 3.57 17.68
N GLY A 85 6.89 3.18 16.47
CA GLY A 85 7.37 1.98 15.78
C GLY A 85 6.56 0.71 16.06
N VAL A 86 5.43 0.79 16.76
CA VAL A 86 4.54 -0.36 16.99
C VAL A 86 3.83 -0.70 15.67
N VAL A 87 3.92 -1.95 15.22
CA VAL A 87 3.23 -2.43 14.02
C VAL A 87 1.72 -2.43 14.25
N LEU A 88 0.99 -1.67 13.42
CA LEU A 88 -0.47 -1.55 13.49
C LEU A 88 -1.16 -2.45 12.48
N ILE A 89 -0.57 -2.62 11.30
CA ILE A 89 -1.07 -3.51 10.26
C ILE A 89 0.08 -4.45 9.87
N PRO A 90 -0.04 -5.75 10.19
CA PRO A 90 0.98 -6.72 9.80
C PRO A 90 0.94 -6.97 8.30
N GLY A 91 2.06 -7.40 7.72
CA GLY A 91 2.15 -7.80 6.31
C GLY A 91 2.33 -6.66 5.31
N ARG A 92 2.68 -7.01 4.07
CA ARG A 92 2.90 -6.05 2.98
C ARG A 92 1.58 -5.71 2.30
N LEU A 93 1.42 -4.45 1.90
CA LEU A 93 0.26 -3.96 1.17
C LEU A 93 0.72 -3.36 -0.16
N ARG A 94 0.05 -3.70 -1.25
CA ARG A 94 0.27 -3.07 -2.55
C ARG A 94 -0.77 -1.99 -2.79
N VAL A 95 -0.37 -0.89 -3.41
CA VAL A 95 -1.31 0.12 -3.93
C VAL A 95 -2.03 -0.45 -5.15
N GLU A 96 -3.35 -0.48 -5.10
CA GLU A 96 -4.20 -1.04 -6.16
C GLU A 96 -5.04 0.06 -6.79
N GLY A 97 -4.98 0.17 -8.12
CA GLY A 97 -5.78 1.12 -8.90
C GLY A 97 -5.42 2.61 -8.65
N PRO A 98 -6.14 3.52 -9.32
CA PRO A 98 -5.74 4.91 -9.39
C PRO A 98 -5.85 5.63 -8.04
N ILE A 99 -4.80 6.40 -7.75
CA ILE A 99 -4.77 7.30 -6.58
C ILE A 99 -5.84 8.38 -6.75
N GLN A 100 -6.69 8.53 -5.74
CA GLN A 100 -7.72 9.56 -5.75
C GLN A 100 -7.22 10.81 -5.04
N HIS A 101 -6.98 11.86 -5.81
CA HIS A 101 -6.69 13.18 -5.26
C HIS A 101 -7.97 13.82 -4.72
N LYS A 102 -7.95 14.16 -3.43
CA LYS A 102 -8.99 14.96 -2.78
C LYS A 102 -8.40 16.32 -2.41
N HIS A 103 -9.26 17.26 -2.07
CA HIS A 103 -8.89 18.65 -1.75
C HIS A 103 -7.78 18.79 -0.68
N THR A 104 -7.63 17.82 0.23
CA THR A 104 -6.69 17.93 1.36
C THR A 104 -5.78 16.72 1.55
N HIS A 105 -5.94 15.67 0.74
CA HIS A 105 -5.24 14.39 0.89
C HIS A 105 -5.32 13.58 -0.39
N VAL A 106 -4.58 12.48 -0.43
CA VAL A 106 -4.73 11.45 -1.45
C VAL A 106 -5.23 10.16 -0.80
N GLU A 107 -6.13 9.46 -1.48
CA GLU A 107 -6.64 8.16 -1.07
C GLU A 107 -6.11 7.08 -2.01
N ALA A 108 -5.68 5.97 -1.44
CA ALA A 108 -5.27 4.79 -2.17
C ALA A 108 -6.12 3.58 -1.74
N ALA A 109 -6.52 2.77 -2.72
CA ALA A 109 -6.96 1.42 -2.44
C ALA A 109 -5.73 0.55 -2.22
N LEU A 110 -5.78 -0.32 -1.21
CA LEU A 110 -4.66 -1.16 -0.81
C LEU A 110 -5.10 -2.61 -0.82
N LYS A 111 -4.19 -3.48 -1.22
CA LYS A 111 -4.40 -4.92 -1.25
C LYS A 111 -3.29 -5.62 -0.51
N ARG A 112 -3.63 -6.57 0.35
CA ARG A 112 -2.65 -7.43 1.00
C ARG A 112 -1.97 -8.32 -0.02
N ILE A 113 -0.64 -8.36 0.01
CA ILE A 113 0.17 -9.27 -0.79
C ILE A 113 0.89 -10.24 0.17
N ALA A 114 0.95 -11.51 -0.24
CA ALA A 114 1.55 -12.61 0.51
C ALA A 114 3.02 -12.78 0.14
#